data_AF-A0A645J360-F1
#
_entry.id   AF-A0A645J360-F1
#
_cell.length_a   1.000
_cell.length_b   1.000
_cell.length_c   1.000
_cell.angle_alpha   90.00
_cell.angle_beta   90.00
_cell.angle_gamma   90.00
#
_symmetry.space_group_name_H-M   'P 1'
#
loop_
_entity.id
_entity.type
_entity.pdbx_description
1 polymer ?
#
loop_
_entity_poly.entity_id
_entity_poly.type
_entity_poly.pdbx_seq_one_letter_code
_entity_poly.pdbx_strand_id
1 'polypeptide(L)' 'MNTARSTGVFQFSRTALLAVHWYARGVPRRINQICDRAVLLAFARGSHEVTRAMVRTAAREVTGFGR' A
#
# COMPACT_ATOMS: atom_id res chain seq x y z
N MET A 1 3.13 -23.73 -14.21
CA MET A 1 3.93 -22.58 -13.73
C MET A 1 3.45 -22.26 -12.32
N ASN A 2 3.97 -22.98 -11.33
CA ASN A 2 3.55 -22.88 -9.93
C ASN A 2 4.65 -22.22 -9.12
N THR A 3 4.35 -21.09 -8.47
CA THR A 3 4.94 -20.72 -7.15
C THR A 3 4.14 -19.56 -6.53
N ALA A 4 2.88 -19.83 -6.17
CA ALA A 4 2.18 -19.03 -5.18
C ALA A 4 2.72 -19.40 -3.78
N ARG A 5 3.84 -18.80 -3.36
CA ARG A 5 4.21 -18.84 -1.94
C ARG A 5 3.41 -17.76 -1.21
N SER A 6 2.14 -18.07 -0.92
CA SER A 6 1.28 -17.25 -0.05
C SER A 6 1.61 -17.58 1.41
N THR A 7 2.71 -17.03 1.91
CA THR A 7 2.97 -16.94 3.35
C THR A 7 2.84 -15.46 3.73
N GLY A 8 1.61 -15.03 4.06
CA GLY A 8 1.34 -13.73 4.69
C GLY A 8 1.61 -12.47 3.85
N VAL A 9 1.57 -12.56 2.52
CA VAL A 9 1.83 -11.42 1.64
C VAL A 9 0.53 -10.67 1.35
N PHE A 10 0.44 -9.41 1.77
CA PHE A 10 -0.67 -8.52 1.39
C PHE A 10 -0.68 -8.34 -0.14
N GLN A 11 -1.84 -8.57 -0.76
CA GLN A 11 -2.01 -8.44 -2.20
C GLN A 11 -2.40 -7.02 -2.56
N PHE A 12 -1.61 -6.35 -3.39
CA PHE A 12 -1.97 -5.03 -3.90
C PHE A 12 -2.80 -5.19 -5.18
N SER A 13 -4.00 -4.61 -5.17
CA SER A 13 -4.78 -4.49 -6.40
C SER A 13 -4.02 -3.66 -7.45
N ARG A 14 -4.28 -3.91 -8.74
CA ARG A 14 -3.62 -3.17 -9.84
C ARG A 14 -3.80 -1.65 -9.71
N THR A 15 -4.97 -1.22 -9.25
CA THR A 15 -5.28 0.20 -9.02
C THR A 15 -4.56 0.77 -7.79
N ALA A 16 -4.28 -0.05 -6.78
CA ALA A 16 -3.46 0.32 -5.63
C ALA A 16 -2.01 0.57 -6.06
N LEU A 17 -1.40 -0.32 -6.85
CA LEU A 17 -0.04 -0.15 -7.35
C LEU A 17 0.12 1.14 -8.16
N LEU A 18 -0.81 1.41 -9.09
CA LEU A 18 -0.82 2.66 -9.87
C LEU A 18 -0.92 3.89 -8.95
N ALA A 19 -1.75 3.84 -7.92
CA ALA A 19 -1.87 4.93 -6.95
C ALA A 19 -0.57 5.13 -6.15
N VAL A 20 0.10 4.05 -5.72
CA VAL A 20 1.39 4.14 -5.01
C VAL A 20 2.41 4.87 -5.89
N HIS A 21 2.55 4.45 -7.14
CA HIS A 21 3.47 5.09 -8.08
C HIS A 21 3.17 6.58 -8.28
N TRP A 22 1.88 6.92 -8.42
CA TRP A 22 1.43 8.29 -8.61
C TRP A 22 1.72 9.18 -7.39
N TYR A 23 1.39 8.72 -6.17
CA TYR A 23 1.63 9.48 -4.93
C TYR A 23 3.11 9.55 -4.54
N ALA A 24 3.88 8.50 -4.81
CA ALA A 24 5.30 8.47 -4.49
C ALA A 24 6.14 9.40 -5.39
N ARG A 25 5.61 9.84 -6.54
CA ARG A 25 6.31 10.66 -7.55
C ARG A 25 7.67 10.08 -7.97
N GLY A 26 7.76 8.75 -8.03
CA GLY A 26 9.01 8.05 -8.40
C GLY A 26 10.09 8.02 -7.31
N VAL A 27 9.82 8.48 -6.09
CA VAL A 27 10.78 8.42 -4.97
C VAL A 27 10.69 7.05 -4.30
N PRO A 28 11.72 6.18 -4.36
CA PRO A 28 11.66 4.82 -3.80
C PRO A 28 11.34 4.79 -2.31
N ARG A 29 11.90 5.74 -1.55
CA ARG A 29 11.63 5.88 -0.11
C ARG A 29 10.14 6.16 0.19
N ARG A 30 9.47 6.95 -0.66
CA ARG A 30 8.03 7.23 -0.50
C ARG A 30 7.18 6.01 -0.84
N ILE A 31 7.56 5.23 -1.85
CA ILE A 31 6.90 3.96 -2.18
C ILE A 31 6.89 3.06 -0.94
N ASN A 32 8.05 2.85 -0.32
CA ASN A 32 8.15 1.99 0.86
C ASN A 32 7.30 2.50 2.03
N GLN A 33 7.32 3.81 2.31
CA GLN A 33 6.51 4.41 3.38
C GLN A 33 4.99 4.26 3.12
N ILE A 34 4.55 4.48 1.88
CA ILE A 34 3.13 4.33 1.51
C ILE A 34 2.70 2.87 1.60
N CYS A 35 3.53 1.93 1.13
CA CYS A 35 3.24 0.50 1.19
C CYS A 35 3.13 -0.01 2.62
N ASP A 36 4.07 0.36 3.51
CA ASP A 36 4.05 -0.03 4.93
C ASP A 36 2.75 0.42 5.61
N ARG A 37 2.39 1.71 5.44
CA ARG A 37 1.15 2.27 5.97
C ARG A 37 -0.10 1.61 5.36
N ALA A 38 -0.08 1.31 4.06
CA ALA A 38 -1.22 0.69 3.38
C ALA A 38 -1.44 -0.76 3.82
N VAL A 39 -0.35 -1.49 4.10
CA VAL A 39 -0.37 -2.84 4.70
C VAL A 39 -0.96 -2.77 6.11
N LEU A 40 -0.55 -1.82 6.94
CA LEU A 40 -1.12 -1.62 8.28
C LEU A 40 -2.62 -1.31 8.23
N LEU A 41 -3.06 -0.49 7.27
CA LEU A 41 -4.48 -0.20 7.06
C LEU A 41 -5.27 -1.44 6.62
N ALA A 42 -4.68 -2.30 5.79
CA ALA A 42 -5.31 -3.56 5.38
C ALA A 42 -5.42 -4.53 6.55
N PHE A 43 -4.36 -4.65 7.35
CA PHE A 43 -4.35 -5.44 8.57
C PHE A 43 -5.42 -4.97 9.57
N ALA A 44 -5.50 -3.66 9.82
CA ALA A 44 -6.49 -3.08 10.73
C ALA A 44 -7.95 -3.33 10.29
N ARG A 45 -8.17 -3.60 8.99
CA ARG A 45 -9.48 -3.95 8.43
C ARG A 45 -9.69 -5.46 8.27
N GLY A 46 -8.78 -6.29 8.78
CA GLY A 46 -8.85 -7.75 8.62
C GLY A 46 -8.80 -8.21 7.16
N SER A 47 -8.25 -7.38 6.26
CA SER A 47 -8.23 -7.61 4.82
C SER A 47 -6.80 -7.95 4.37
N HIS A 48 -6.64 -8.98 3.54
CA HIS A 48 -5.35 -9.33 2.94
C HIS A 48 -5.12 -8.64 1.58
N GLU A 49 -6.07 -7.80 1.15
CA GLU A 49 -5.98 -7.01 -0.09
C GLU A 49 -5.83 -5.52 0.23
N VAL A 50 -4.81 -4.90 -0.37
CA VAL A 50 -4.58 -3.46 -0.35
C VAL A 50 -5.28 -2.83 -1.55
N THR A 51 -6.27 -1.99 -1.25
CA THR A 51 -7.05 -1.27 -2.24
C THR A 51 -6.51 0.14 -2.50
N ARG A 52 -6.89 0.73 -3.64
CA ARG A 52 -6.57 2.13 -3.95
C ARG A 52 -6.99 3.12 -2.86
N ALA A 53 -8.10 2.84 -2.16
CA ALA A 53 -8.58 3.68 -1.08
C ALA A 53 -7.62 3.67 0.12
N MET A 54 -7.10 2.50 0.48
CA MET A 54 -6.09 2.37 1.55
C MET A 54 -4.79 3.07 1.18
N VAL A 55 -4.32 2.90 -0.07
CA VAL A 55 -3.13 3.61 -0.57
C VAL A 55 -3.31 5.12 -0.53
N ARG A 56 -4.50 5.64 -0.87
CA ARG A 56 -4.78 7.07 -0.77
C ARG A 56 -4.69 7.56 0.68
N THR A 57 -5.24 6.82 1.63
CA THR A 57 -5.13 7.17 3.05
C THR A 57 -3.69 7.13 3.53
N ALA A 58 -2.97 6.04 3.23
CA ALA A 58 -1.55 5.87 3.51
C ALA A 58 -0.70 7.02 2.95
N ALA A 59 -0.93 7.40 1.69
CA ALA A 59 -0.23 8.50 1.05
C ALA A 59 -0.43 9.82 1.77
N ARG A 60 -1.67 10.13 2.22
CA ARG A 60 -1.96 11.36 2.97
C ARG A 60 -1.23 11.41 4.30
N GLU A 61 -1.11 10.29 5.01
CA GLU A 61 -0.34 10.22 6.25
C GLU A 61 1.16 10.44 6.02
N VAL A 62 1.72 9.83 4.98
CA VAL A 62 3.14 9.92 4.63
C VAL A 62 3.52 11.31 4.11
N THR A 63 2.65 11.96 3.33
CA THR A 63 2.91 13.33 2.81
C THR A 63 2.74 14.42 3.88
N GLY A 64 2.38 14.05 5.11
CA GLY A 64 2.29 14.95 6.23
C GLY A 64 0.89 15.53 6.38
N PHE A 65 0.08 14.90 7.24
CA PHE A 65 -0.88 15.51 8.19
C PHE A 65 -1.39 14.42 9.17
N GLY A 66 -0.49 13.55 9.64
CA GLY A 66 -0.73 12.79 10.87
C GLY A 66 -0.26 13.64 12.04
N ARG A 67 -1.20 14.34 12.67
CA ARG A 67 -1.00 15.09 13.90
C ARG A 67 -0.69 14.14 15.06
#